data_AF-A0A5N6ABQ7-F1
#
_entry.id   AF-A0A5N6ABQ7-F1
#
_cell.length_a   1.000
_cell.length_b   1.000
_cell.length_c   1.000
_cell.angle_alpha   90.00
_cell.angle_beta   90.00
_cell.angle_gamma   90.00
#
_symmetry.space_group_name_H-M   'P 1'
#
loop_
_entity.id
_entity.type
_entity.pdbx_description
1 polymer ?
#
loop_
_entity_poly.entity_id
_entity_poly.type
_entity_poly.pdbx_seq_one_letter_code
_entity_poly.pdbx_strand_id
1 'polypeptide(L)'
;MAIDIPTPLCRVACVLRTRLLSCVLCPLGSLSTPTDGGTPPTATDSSRTLRRASRPVLSRPLTAPAGLDQSAARRWPPFPPVTPLVPGRPQGPCQDREFPPHLLTEASVDSFTSHENRHQSPPEQAERAEPAAQSARAAHRRRRRPALRLGAAVGAGVLLAAGLVGAASAVGAGADTSESPAPAPTAVPAHTLTGYWHNFDNGSTILKLGEVSPQYDIIAVSFASSTATPGQIDFELDPVLGYGSEQEFRDDIAAKQAEGVAVVLSVGGAEDQVTVNDDASANAFAESALGLIDEFGFDGIDIDLEHGINATYMSQAMEAIHAGVGDDLVYTMAPQTLDMQNTTSEYFQLALNTKDFLTAVHTQYYNSGSMLGCDGQVYSAGTVDFLTALACIQLEGGLDASQVGLGVPATPNAAGSGYVDPQVVNDALDCLALGTNCGSFVPDQTYPGLRGAMTWSVNWDAHAGNAWSDTVGPHVDGLP
;
A
#
# COMPACT_ATOMS: atom_id res chain seq x y z
N MET A 1 68.36 -28.10 -32.54
CA MET A 1 67.67 -26.96 -33.17
C MET A 1 66.73 -26.40 -32.12
N ALA A 2 67.03 -25.25 -31.52
CA ALA A 2 67.05 -23.89 -32.08
C ALA A 2 65.73 -23.20 -31.65
N ILE A 3 65.72 -22.28 -30.67
CA ILE A 3 66.23 -20.88 -30.69
C ILE A 3 65.19 -19.98 -31.43
N ASP A 4 64.70 -18.85 -30.89
CA ASP A 4 65.37 -17.90 -29.97
C ASP A 4 64.47 -17.22 -28.90
N ILE A 5 65.12 -16.37 -28.09
CA ILE A 5 64.65 -15.48 -27.01
C ILE A 5 65.16 -14.05 -27.37
N PRO A 6 64.44 -12.91 -27.16
CA PRO A 6 64.74 -12.10 -25.95
C PRO A 6 63.66 -11.13 -25.41
N THR A 7 63.68 -10.98 -24.08
CA THR A 7 63.39 -9.72 -23.39
C THR A 7 64.68 -8.90 -23.21
N PRO A 8 64.59 -7.59 -22.93
CA PRO A 8 65.55 -6.98 -22.01
C PRO A 8 64.90 -6.16 -20.88
N LEU A 9 65.70 -5.87 -19.86
CA LEU A 9 65.31 -5.26 -18.57
C LEU A 9 66.01 -3.91 -18.32
N CYS A 10 65.57 -3.24 -17.24
CA CYS A 10 66.32 -2.25 -16.44
C CYS A 10 66.57 -0.84 -17.00
N ARG A 11 66.18 0.17 -16.20
CA ARG A 11 67.15 0.75 -15.24
C ARG A 11 66.50 1.45 -14.04
N VAL A 12 67.32 1.68 -13.01
CA VAL A 12 66.97 2.19 -11.68
C VAL A 12 67.37 3.66 -11.54
N ALA A 13 66.57 4.45 -10.81
CA ALA A 13 67.02 5.67 -10.14
C ALA A 13 66.31 5.80 -8.78
N CYS A 14 67.05 6.19 -7.74
CA CYS A 14 66.54 6.43 -6.39
C CYS A 14 67.10 7.75 -5.87
N VAL A 15 66.30 8.53 -5.16
CA VAL A 15 66.74 9.77 -4.48
C VAL A 15 66.28 9.74 -3.03
N LEU A 16 67.24 9.83 -2.11
CA LEU A 16 66.99 9.95 -0.66
C LEU A 16 66.56 11.38 -0.29
N ARG A 17 65.70 11.49 0.75
CA ARG A 17 66.11 12.03 2.06
C ARG A 17 65.02 11.91 3.15
N THR A 18 65.34 11.15 4.22
CA THR A 18 65.09 11.40 5.68
C THR A 18 63.72 11.94 6.15
N ARG A 19 63.06 11.48 7.24
CA ARG A 19 63.35 10.62 8.43
C ARG A 19 61.99 10.43 9.18
N LEU A 20 61.72 9.54 10.15
CA LEU A 20 62.39 8.39 10.81
C LEU A 20 61.62 7.08 10.42
N LEU A 21 61.55 5.90 11.06
CA LEU A 21 61.82 5.27 12.39
C LEU A 21 60.79 5.55 13.53
N SER A 22 60.25 4.56 14.26
CA SER A 22 60.61 3.12 14.38
C SER A 22 59.39 2.17 14.47
N CYS A 23 59.62 0.87 14.24
CA CYS A 23 58.63 -0.23 14.27
C CYS A 23 58.79 -1.15 15.50
N VAL A 24 58.22 -2.38 15.45
CA VAL A 24 58.51 -3.60 16.25
C VAL A 24 57.71 -3.76 17.57
N LEU A 25 57.04 -4.89 17.90
CA LEU A 25 56.47 -6.05 17.15
C LEU A 25 55.56 -6.88 18.11
N CYS A 26 54.74 -7.78 17.57
CA CYS A 26 54.01 -8.84 18.33
C CYS A 26 54.69 -10.21 18.12
N PRO A 27 54.47 -11.23 18.99
CA PRO A 27 53.84 -12.46 18.47
C PRO A 27 52.97 -13.29 19.47
N LEU A 28 51.82 -13.77 18.94
CA LEU A 28 51.22 -15.14 18.95
C LEU A 28 51.69 -16.23 19.96
N GLY A 29 50.80 -17.17 20.40
CA GLY A 29 51.32 -18.41 21.02
C GLY A 29 50.49 -19.63 21.47
N SER A 30 49.18 -19.58 21.81
CA SER A 30 48.25 -20.75 21.98
C SER A 30 48.50 -21.97 22.94
N LEU A 31 47.39 -22.51 23.48
CA LEU A 31 47.10 -23.91 23.91
C LEU A 31 47.65 -24.54 25.23
N SER A 32 46.75 -24.85 26.19
CA SER A 32 46.46 -26.22 26.73
C SER A 32 45.55 -26.20 27.99
N THR A 33 44.70 -27.22 28.20
CA THR A 33 43.90 -27.53 29.42
C THR A 33 44.03 -29.04 29.75
N PRO A 34 43.63 -29.58 30.94
CA PRO A 34 42.21 -29.88 31.28
C PRO A 34 41.83 -29.95 32.80
N THR A 35 40.53 -30.14 33.11
CA THR A 35 39.90 -30.75 34.35
C THR A 35 40.31 -30.22 35.75
N ASP A 36 39.48 -30.00 36.78
CA ASP A 36 38.02 -30.12 37.07
C ASP A 36 37.75 -29.35 38.41
N GLY A 37 36.54 -29.15 38.96
CA GLY A 37 35.16 -29.53 38.59
C GLY A 37 34.28 -29.72 39.86
N GLY A 38 33.05 -29.20 39.91
CA GLY A 38 32.16 -29.29 41.10
C GLY A 38 30.93 -28.36 41.07
N THR A 39 29.80 -28.83 41.62
CA THR A 39 28.45 -28.20 41.59
C THR A 39 28.00 -27.67 42.98
N PRO A 40 26.83 -27.01 43.15
CA PRO A 40 26.76 -25.75 43.92
C PRO A 40 26.04 -25.84 45.28
N PRO A 41 25.97 -24.72 46.03
CA PRO A 41 24.92 -24.43 47.00
C PRO A 41 23.88 -23.39 46.50
N THR A 42 22.76 -23.31 47.20
CA THR A 42 21.55 -22.56 46.81
C THR A 42 21.41 -21.15 47.43
N ALA A 43 20.78 -20.26 46.65
CA ALA A 43 19.83 -19.21 47.06
C ALA A 43 20.14 -18.22 48.21
N THR A 44 20.08 -16.93 47.89
CA THR A 44 19.47 -15.90 48.76
C THR A 44 18.75 -14.84 47.93
N ASP A 45 17.58 -14.41 48.41
CA ASP A 45 16.82 -13.25 47.93
C ASP A 45 17.53 -11.94 48.29
N SER A 46 17.33 -10.89 47.48
CA SER A 46 17.66 -9.49 47.81
C SER A 46 16.89 -8.52 46.90
N SER A 47 15.57 -8.42 47.09
CA SER A 47 14.74 -7.35 46.51
C SER A 47 15.36 -5.95 46.72
N ARG A 48 15.62 -5.19 45.64
CA ARG A 48 16.28 -3.88 45.70
C ARG A 48 15.36 -2.74 45.30
N THR A 49 14.68 -2.16 46.28
CA THR A 49 13.77 -1.01 46.10
C THR A 49 14.49 0.26 45.62
N LEU A 50 14.36 0.59 44.34
CA LEU A 50 14.80 1.87 43.78
C LEU A 50 13.76 2.97 44.06
N ARG A 51 14.02 3.76 45.10
CA ARG A 51 13.26 5.00 45.38
C ARG A 51 13.61 6.08 44.34
N ARG A 52 12.83 6.17 43.25
CA ARG A 52 12.93 7.29 42.30
C ARG A 52 12.43 8.57 43.00
N ALA A 53 13.23 9.63 43.00
CA ALA A 53 12.94 10.84 43.75
C ALA A 53 11.96 11.77 43.00
N SER A 54 10.81 12.06 43.61
CA SER A 54 9.81 12.99 43.06
C SER A 54 10.35 14.42 43.00
N ARG A 55 10.37 15.03 41.81
CA ARG A 55 10.54 16.48 41.65
C ARG A 55 9.17 17.16 41.59
N PRO A 56 8.94 18.27 42.32
CA PRO A 56 7.69 19.01 42.21
C PRO A 56 7.65 19.84 40.93
N VAL A 57 6.59 19.66 40.12
CA VAL A 57 6.27 20.59 39.03
C VAL A 57 5.50 21.78 39.62
N LEU A 58 5.95 23.00 39.32
CA LEU A 58 5.33 24.23 39.83
C LEU A 58 4.20 24.68 38.89
N SER A 59 2.96 24.36 39.27
CA SER A 59 1.76 24.85 38.58
C SER A 59 1.66 26.37 38.68
N ARG A 60 1.54 27.06 37.55
CA ARG A 60 1.20 28.49 37.53
C ARG A 60 0.34 28.81 36.30
N PRO A 61 -0.91 29.26 36.46
CA PRO A 61 -1.80 29.54 35.33
C PRO A 61 -1.42 30.85 34.63
N LEU A 62 -1.47 30.84 33.31
CA LEU A 62 -1.46 32.05 32.48
C LEU A 62 -2.87 32.30 31.95
N THR A 63 -3.43 33.46 32.29
CA THR A 63 -4.74 33.90 31.82
C THR A 63 -4.64 34.47 30.41
N ALA A 64 -5.37 33.90 29.45
CA ALA A 64 -5.67 34.53 28.17
C ALA A 64 -7.07 35.22 28.22
N PRO A 65 -7.26 36.38 27.57
CA PRO A 65 -8.55 37.08 27.55
C PRO A 65 -9.53 36.44 26.55
N ALA A 66 -10.82 36.62 26.79
CA ALA A 66 -11.88 36.06 25.95
C ALA A 66 -12.30 36.99 24.80
N GLY A 67 -12.71 36.37 23.69
CA GLY A 67 -13.71 36.92 22.77
C GLY A 67 -13.20 37.43 21.42
N LEU A 68 -13.59 36.72 20.36
CA LEU A 68 -14.24 37.33 19.20
C LEU A 68 -15.07 36.28 18.45
N ASP A 69 -16.34 36.60 18.22
CA ASP A 69 -17.25 35.87 17.31
C ASP A 69 -17.00 36.33 15.86
N GLN A 70 -17.04 35.39 14.91
CA GLN A 70 -17.43 35.69 13.53
C GLN A 70 -17.77 34.45 12.70
N SER A 71 -19.06 34.14 12.60
CA SER A 71 -19.60 33.34 11.49
C SER A 71 -19.59 34.15 10.19
N ALA A 72 -18.74 33.80 9.21
CA ALA A 72 -18.76 34.42 7.88
C ALA A 72 -18.16 33.52 6.78
N ALA A 73 -19.02 32.80 6.03
CA ALA A 73 -18.60 32.08 4.83
C ALA A 73 -18.08 33.05 3.75
N ARG A 74 -16.94 32.74 3.13
CA ARG A 74 -16.35 33.54 2.03
C ARG A 74 -16.20 32.68 0.78
N ARG A 75 -16.93 33.07 -0.28
CA ARG A 75 -16.75 32.50 -1.62
C ARG A 75 -15.49 33.07 -2.25
N TRP A 76 -14.67 32.22 -2.87
CA TRP A 76 -13.57 32.67 -3.72
C TRP A 76 -14.09 33.21 -5.05
N PRO A 77 -13.50 34.27 -5.62
CA PRO A 77 -13.79 34.72 -6.98
C PRO A 77 -13.05 33.85 -8.02
N PRO A 78 -13.59 33.69 -9.25
CA PRO A 78 -12.93 32.92 -10.30
C PRO A 78 -11.73 33.65 -10.89
N PHE A 79 -10.69 32.90 -11.27
CA PHE A 79 -9.53 33.40 -12.01
C PHE A 79 -9.88 33.72 -13.48
N PRO A 80 -9.19 34.69 -14.12
CA PRO A 80 -9.35 34.97 -15.55
C PRO A 80 -8.64 33.93 -16.43
N PRO A 81 -9.12 33.70 -17.67
CA PRO A 81 -8.54 32.70 -18.58
C PRO A 81 -7.20 33.17 -19.19
N VAL A 82 -6.29 32.20 -19.42
CA VAL A 82 -4.99 32.42 -20.06
C VAL A 82 -5.10 32.24 -21.58
N THR A 83 -4.61 33.19 -22.37
CA THR A 83 -4.50 33.08 -23.83
C THR A 83 -3.19 32.42 -24.26
N PRO A 84 -3.18 31.53 -25.27
CA PRO A 84 -1.96 30.86 -25.75
C PRO A 84 -1.05 31.79 -26.57
N LEU A 85 0.27 31.61 -26.44
CA LEU A 85 1.28 32.31 -27.22
C LEU A 85 1.61 31.58 -28.53
N VAL A 86 1.75 32.34 -29.62
CA VAL A 86 2.12 31.82 -30.95
C VAL A 86 3.65 31.89 -31.12
N PRO A 87 4.33 30.81 -31.57
CA PRO A 87 5.78 30.81 -31.78
C PRO A 87 6.18 31.56 -33.06
N GLY A 88 7.17 32.44 -32.96
CA GLY A 88 7.71 33.23 -34.08
C GLY A 88 9.11 32.78 -34.56
N ARG A 89 9.32 32.80 -35.87
CA ARG A 89 10.60 32.71 -36.61
C ARG A 89 10.42 33.45 -37.96
N PRO A 90 11.47 33.74 -38.75
CA PRO A 90 12.91 33.49 -38.55
C PRO A 90 13.79 34.76 -38.68
N GLN A 91 15.11 34.64 -38.47
CA GLN A 91 16.18 35.12 -39.37
C GLN A 91 17.46 34.26 -39.18
N GLY A 92 18.37 34.30 -40.15
CA GLY A 92 19.72 33.69 -40.12
C GLY A 92 20.75 34.69 -40.67
N PRO A 93 21.87 34.28 -41.34
CA PRO A 93 22.38 32.93 -41.59
C PRO A 93 23.88 32.75 -41.24
N CYS A 94 24.45 31.55 -41.47
CA CYS A 94 25.90 31.35 -41.66
C CYS A 94 26.18 30.28 -42.74
N GLN A 95 27.17 30.57 -43.58
CA GLN A 95 27.82 29.74 -44.62
C GLN A 95 28.99 28.92 -44.01
N ASP A 96 29.61 27.90 -44.62
CA ASP A 96 29.39 27.07 -45.83
C ASP A 96 30.28 25.80 -45.70
N ARG A 97 29.95 24.67 -46.37
CA ARG A 97 30.93 23.70 -46.95
C ARG A 97 30.33 22.50 -47.71
N GLU A 98 30.83 22.28 -48.92
CA GLU A 98 30.72 21.09 -49.78
C GLU A 98 31.80 20.03 -49.38
N PHE A 99 31.94 18.78 -49.87
CA PHE A 99 31.24 17.80 -50.77
C PHE A 99 31.98 16.42 -50.58
N PRO A 100 31.78 15.31 -51.34
CA PRO A 100 30.72 14.89 -52.30
C PRO A 100 30.07 13.50 -51.95
N PRO A 101 29.09 12.99 -52.73
CA PRO A 101 28.40 11.71 -52.47
C PRO A 101 28.62 10.57 -53.50
N HIS A 102 28.48 9.32 -53.05
CA HIS A 102 28.34 8.06 -53.80
C HIS A 102 27.67 7.00 -52.87
N LEU A 103 26.90 5.98 -53.28
CA LEU A 103 26.41 5.50 -54.59
C LEU A 103 25.24 4.48 -54.40
N LEU A 104 24.33 4.36 -55.39
CA LEU A 104 23.32 3.28 -55.60
C LEU A 104 22.15 3.17 -54.57
N THR A 105 20.93 2.69 -54.89
CA THR A 105 20.33 2.20 -56.17
C THR A 105 18.81 2.49 -56.22
N GLU A 106 18.22 2.53 -57.43
CA GLU A 106 16.76 2.63 -57.64
C GLU A 106 16.05 1.26 -57.69
N ALA A 107 14.76 1.24 -57.37
CA ALA A 107 13.81 0.21 -57.83
C ALA A 107 12.38 0.77 -57.87
N SER A 108 11.82 0.96 -59.07
CA SER A 108 10.44 1.42 -59.27
C SER A 108 9.49 0.24 -59.48
N VAL A 109 8.25 0.33 -58.98
CA VAL A 109 7.15 -0.60 -59.30
C VAL A 109 5.89 0.20 -59.64
N ASP A 110 5.10 -0.33 -60.57
CA ASP A 110 4.11 0.44 -61.33
C ASP A 110 2.68 0.42 -60.75
N SER A 111 1.86 1.27 -61.34
CA SER A 111 0.46 1.59 -61.11
C SER A 111 -0.55 0.43 -61.10
N PHE A 112 -1.66 0.64 -60.37
CA PHE A 112 -2.97 0.04 -60.66
C PHE A 112 -4.10 1.03 -60.33
N THR A 113 -5.25 0.92 -60.98
CA THR A 113 -6.29 1.98 -61.03
C THR A 113 -7.69 1.51 -60.62
N SER A 114 -8.56 2.49 -60.29
CA SER A 114 -10.03 2.39 -60.05
C SER A 114 -10.49 1.51 -58.86
N HIS A 115 -11.49 1.91 -58.07
CA HIS A 115 -12.74 2.55 -58.50
C HIS A 115 -13.23 3.72 -57.65
N GLU A 116 -13.90 4.66 -58.32
CA GLU A 116 -14.70 5.73 -57.74
C GLU A 116 -16.14 5.23 -57.47
N ASN A 117 -16.77 5.69 -56.38
CA ASN A 117 -18.23 5.70 -56.30
C ASN A 117 -18.74 6.91 -55.51
N ARG A 118 -19.76 7.57 -56.03
CA ARG A 118 -20.15 8.95 -55.68
C ARG A 118 -21.66 9.08 -55.72
N HIS A 119 -22.29 9.46 -54.61
CA HIS A 119 -23.72 9.81 -54.58
C HIS A 119 -23.96 11.13 -53.84
N GLN A 120 -25.05 11.79 -54.20
CA GLN A 120 -25.34 13.19 -53.90
C GLN A 120 -26.64 13.30 -53.10
N SER A 121 -26.78 14.36 -52.31
CA SER A 121 -28.02 14.72 -51.59
C SER A 121 -28.37 16.19 -51.83
N PRO A 122 -29.63 16.48 -52.21
CA PRO A 122 -30.36 17.62 -51.66
C PRO A 122 -31.87 17.29 -51.46
N PRO A 123 -32.76 18.23 -51.06
CA PRO A 123 -32.88 18.69 -49.68
C PRO A 123 -34.35 18.73 -49.16
N GLU A 124 -34.52 19.17 -47.90
CA GLU A 124 -35.71 19.80 -47.28
C GLU A 124 -37.16 19.42 -47.69
N GLN A 125 -38.00 19.14 -46.68
CA GLN A 125 -39.02 20.09 -46.17
C GLN A 125 -39.61 19.57 -44.84
N ALA A 126 -40.38 20.40 -44.12
CA ALA A 126 -40.83 20.11 -42.75
C ALA A 126 -42.36 20.17 -42.58
N GLU A 127 -42.93 19.40 -41.65
CA GLU A 127 -44.24 19.72 -41.06
C GLU A 127 -44.43 19.22 -39.61
N ARG A 128 -45.59 19.52 -39.03
CA ARG A 128 -45.90 19.52 -37.59
C ARG A 128 -46.48 18.19 -37.08
N ALA A 129 -46.36 17.92 -35.77
CA ALA A 129 -47.49 18.03 -34.82
C ALA A 129 -47.18 17.48 -33.41
N GLU A 130 -47.61 18.21 -32.36
CA GLU A 130 -47.99 17.62 -31.06
C GLU A 130 -49.41 17.04 -31.14
N PRO A 131 -49.82 16.21 -30.16
CA PRO A 131 -50.88 16.73 -29.29
C PRO A 131 -50.71 16.40 -27.80
N ALA A 132 -51.33 17.23 -26.95
CA ALA A 132 -51.29 17.09 -25.50
C ALA A 132 -52.48 16.30 -24.90
N ALA A 133 -52.19 15.60 -23.81
CA ALA A 133 -53.03 15.23 -22.66
C ALA A 133 -54.57 15.07 -22.79
N GLN A 134 -55.08 13.94 -22.26
CA GLN A 134 -56.21 13.99 -21.32
C GLN A 134 -56.30 12.78 -20.38
N SER A 135 -57.16 12.87 -19.35
CA SER A 135 -57.20 12.00 -18.16
C SER A 135 -58.51 11.22 -18.04
N ALA A 136 -58.46 10.01 -17.46
CA ALA A 136 -59.64 9.29 -16.97
C ALA A 136 -59.34 8.54 -15.67
N ARG A 137 -60.33 8.46 -14.75
CA ARG A 137 -60.23 7.82 -13.42
C ARG A 137 -61.07 6.55 -13.34
N ALA A 138 -60.54 5.48 -12.74
CA ALA A 138 -61.28 4.44 -11.99
C ALA A 138 -60.28 3.44 -11.34
N ALA A 139 -60.55 2.74 -10.24
CA ALA A 139 -61.43 3.00 -9.09
C ALA A 139 -60.98 2.10 -7.90
N HIS A 140 -61.50 2.35 -6.69
CA HIS A 140 -61.17 1.58 -5.48
C HIS A 140 -61.35 0.05 -5.59
N ARG A 141 -60.41 -0.71 -4.99
CA ARG A 141 -60.79 -1.59 -3.85
C ARG A 141 -59.63 -1.98 -2.92
N ARG A 142 -59.65 -1.46 -1.69
CA ARG A 142 -59.00 -2.09 -0.53
C ARG A 142 -59.65 -3.44 -0.26
N ARG A 143 -58.87 -4.47 0.09
CA ARG A 143 -59.33 -5.57 0.97
C ARG A 143 -58.50 -5.58 2.25
N ARG A 144 -59.14 -5.91 3.37
CA ARG A 144 -58.57 -5.92 4.72
C ARG A 144 -58.11 -7.33 5.10
N ARG A 145 -57.29 -7.39 6.16
CA ARG A 145 -56.96 -8.61 6.94
C ARG A 145 -58.23 -9.39 7.34
N PRO A 146 -58.07 -10.63 7.83
CA PRO A 146 -58.09 -10.76 9.29
C PRO A 146 -56.80 -11.39 9.86
N ALA A 147 -56.46 -10.98 11.07
CA ALA A 147 -55.64 -11.80 11.95
C ALA A 147 -56.59 -12.62 12.84
N LEU A 148 -56.20 -13.85 13.21
CA LEU A 148 -56.92 -14.64 14.20
C LEU A 148 -56.16 -14.61 15.54
N ARG A 149 -56.90 -14.67 16.65
CA ARG A 149 -56.36 -14.70 18.01
C ARG A 149 -56.99 -15.86 18.79
N LEU A 150 -56.23 -16.31 19.79
CA LEU A 150 -56.67 -17.06 20.98
C LEU A 150 -57.05 -18.53 20.81
N GLY A 151 -56.42 -19.35 21.67
CA GLY A 151 -56.74 -20.74 21.97
C GLY A 151 -55.85 -21.16 23.13
N ALA A 152 -56.34 -21.01 24.37
CA ALA A 152 -55.58 -21.31 25.58
C ALA A 152 -55.95 -22.70 26.13
N ALA A 153 -54.97 -23.41 26.70
CA ALA A 153 -55.16 -24.65 27.44
C ALA A 153 -54.31 -24.62 28.72
N VAL A 154 -54.74 -25.32 29.76
CA VAL A 154 -54.20 -25.22 31.12
C VAL A 154 -53.28 -26.40 31.45
N GLY A 155 -52.13 -26.11 32.06
CA GLY A 155 -51.29 -27.08 32.75
C GLY A 155 -50.83 -26.49 34.09
N ALA A 156 -51.24 -27.10 35.21
CA ALA A 156 -50.93 -26.61 36.55
C ALA A 156 -49.75 -27.38 37.17
N GLY A 157 -48.85 -26.67 37.85
CA GLY A 157 -47.70 -27.24 38.55
C GLY A 157 -47.17 -26.30 39.62
N VAL A 158 -47.74 -26.38 40.82
CA VAL A 158 -47.33 -25.58 41.99
C VAL A 158 -46.45 -26.42 42.92
N LEU A 159 -45.31 -25.88 43.33
CA LEU A 159 -44.64 -26.20 44.60
C LEU A 159 -43.83 -24.99 45.07
N LEU A 160 -43.74 -24.78 46.39
CA LEU A 160 -43.20 -23.55 46.99
C LEU A 160 -41.91 -23.78 47.78
N ALA A 161 -40.99 -22.82 47.65
CA ALA A 161 -40.06 -22.34 48.69
C ALA A 161 -39.69 -20.90 48.28
N ALA A 162 -39.84 -19.81 49.04
CA ALA A 162 -39.57 -19.57 50.46
C ALA A 162 -38.09 -19.88 50.82
N GLY A 163 -37.15 -18.93 50.89
CA GLY A 163 -37.21 -17.46 50.75
C GLY A 163 -36.64 -16.76 51.98
N LEU A 164 -35.94 -15.63 51.80
CA LEU A 164 -35.45 -14.79 52.91
C LEU A 164 -35.13 -13.36 52.40
N VAL A 165 -35.39 -12.35 53.23
CA VAL A 165 -35.03 -10.95 52.97
C VAL A 165 -33.74 -10.63 53.70
N GLY A 166 -32.76 -10.06 53.00
CA GLY A 166 -31.54 -9.50 53.58
C GLY A 166 -31.30 -8.09 53.04
N ALA A 167 -31.38 -7.09 53.91
CA ALA A 167 -31.10 -5.70 53.59
C ALA A 167 -29.91 -5.21 54.43
N ALA A 168 -28.82 -4.81 53.79
CA ALA A 168 -27.69 -4.16 54.45
C ALA A 168 -26.84 -3.33 53.47
N SER A 169 -26.41 -2.17 53.96
CA SER A 169 -25.19 -1.43 53.61
C SER A 169 -24.88 -1.12 52.14
N ALA A 170 -25.02 0.16 51.78
CA ALA A 170 -24.19 0.75 50.73
C ALA A 170 -22.73 0.85 51.21
N VAL A 171 -21.79 0.42 50.36
CA VAL A 171 -20.36 0.74 50.43
C VAL A 171 -19.93 1.14 49.03
N GLY A 172 -19.22 2.26 48.88
CA GLY A 172 -18.76 2.71 47.57
C GLY A 172 -17.61 1.86 47.07
N ALA A 173 -17.76 1.30 45.87
CA ALA A 173 -16.63 0.92 45.02
C ALA A 173 -16.27 2.11 44.12
N GLY A 174 -14.99 2.27 43.80
CA GLY A 174 -14.56 3.25 42.80
C GLY A 174 -15.02 2.85 41.40
N ALA A 175 -15.04 3.80 40.47
CA ALA A 175 -15.02 3.48 39.07
C ALA A 175 -13.59 3.04 38.71
N ASP A 176 -13.32 1.73 38.80
CA ASP A 176 -12.22 1.16 38.03
C ASP A 176 -12.58 1.31 36.56
N THR A 177 -11.90 2.23 35.88
CA THR A 177 -11.90 2.29 34.42
C THR A 177 -11.17 1.05 33.93
N SER A 178 -11.93 0.00 33.61
CA SER A 178 -11.44 -1.17 32.90
C SER A 178 -11.07 -0.74 31.48
N GLU A 179 -9.86 -0.23 31.35
CA GLU A 179 -9.10 -0.14 30.11
C GLU A 179 -9.23 -1.52 29.43
N SER A 180 -9.87 -1.57 28.27
CA SER A 180 -9.97 -2.83 27.54
C SER A 180 -8.55 -3.24 27.17
N PRO A 181 -8.13 -4.50 27.40
CA PRO A 181 -6.90 -4.96 26.77
C PRO A 181 -7.06 -4.75 25.26
N ALA A 182 -6.04 -4.17 24.63
CA ALA A 182 -5.95 -4.15 23.18
C ALA A 182 -6.10 -5.59 22.65
N PRO A 183 -6.71 -5.80 21.47
CA PRO A 183 -6.71 -7.12 20.85
C PRO A 183 -5.27 -7.64 20.74
N ALA A 184 -5.08 -8.94 20.97
CA ALA A 184 -3.77 -9.54 20.72
C ALA A 184 -3.51 -9.49 19.20
N PRO A 185 -2.28 -9.13 18.76
CA PRO A 185 -2.00 -8.88 17.36
C PRO A 185 -2.33 -10.09 16.49
N THR A 186 -3.00 -9.82 15.37
CA THR A 186 -3.41 -10.83 14.41
C THR A 186 -2.22 -11.20 13.53
N ALA A 187 -1.78 -12.45 13.63
CA ALA A 187 -0.74 -12.98 12.75
C ALA A 187 -1.25 -13.03 11.30
N VAL A 188 -0.77 -12.10 10.47
CA VAL A 188 -1.14 -11.98 9.04
C VAL A 188 -0.99 -13.34 8.33
N PRO A 189 -2.02 -13.82 7.61
CA PRO A 189 -1.99 -15.09 6.88
C PRO A 189 -0.80 -15.21 5.91
N ALA A 190 -0.35 -16.44 5.65
CA ALA A 190 0.81 -16.69 4.78
C ALA A 190 0.57 -16.21 3.33
N HIS A 191 -0.67 -16.41 2.85
CA HIS A 191 -1.19 -15.88 1.60
C HIS A 191 -2.31 -14.89 1.95
N THR A 192 -2.35 -13.73 1.31
CA THR A 192 -3.26 -12.63 1.63
C THR A 192 -3.86 -11.98 0.40
N LEU A 193 -5.11 -11.57 0.50
CA LEU A 193 -5.76 -10.62 -0.39
C LEU A 193 -5.73 -9.22 0.24
N THR A 194 -4.88 -8.34 -0.30
CA THR A 194 -4.78 -6.95 0.17
C THR A 194 -5.75 -6.04 -0.60
N GLY A 195 -6.45 -5.15 0.08
CA GLY A 195 -7.43 -4.26 -0.54
C GLY A 195 -7.31 -2.81 -0.05
N TYR A 196 -7.18 -1.86 -0.98
CA TYR A 196 -7.21 -0.43 -0.66
C TYR A 196 -8.65 0.02 -0.38
N TRP A 197 -8.85 0.83 0.67
CA TRP A 197 -10.15 1.37 1.06
C TRP A 197 -10.13 2.90 1.03
N HIS A 198 -11.00 3.49 0.20
CA HIS A 198 -11.05 4.94 0.00
C HIS A 198 -11.60 5.66 1.25
N ASN A 199 -10.79 6.51 1.86
CA ASN A 199 -11.21 7.54 2.81
C ASN A 199 -11.75 8.79 2.06
N PHE A 200 -12.53 8.59 0.98
CA PHE A 200 -13.01 9.66 0.08
C PHE A 200 -14.05 9.12 -0.94
N ASP A 201 -14.75 10.02 -1.65
CA ASP A 201 -15.64 9.68 -2.78
C ASP A 201 -15.01 9.99 -4.15
N ASN A 202 -14.78 8.95 -4.96
CA ASN A 202 -14.36 9.05 -6.37
C ASN A 202 -15.38 8.47 -7.37
N GLY A 203 -16.64 8.27 -6.96
CA GLY A 203 -17.70 7.66 -7.77
C GLY A 203 -17.77 6.13 -7.75
N SER A 204 -16.90 5.48 -6.97
CA SER A 204 -17.02 4.07 -6.60
C SER A 204 -18.07 3.87 -5.49
N THR A 205 -18.12 2.70 -4.84
CA THR A 205 -19.03 2.49 -3.71
C THR A 205 -18.46 3.15 -2.44
N ILE A 206 -19.15 4.17 -1.91
CA ILE A 206 -18.96 4.64 -0.53
C ILE A 206 -19.33 3.48 0.40
N LEU A 207 -18.41 3.09 1.28
CA LEU A 207 -18.43 1.83 2.02
C LEU A 207 -17.80 2.04 3.41
N LYS A 208 -18.45 1.60 4.49
CA LYS A 208 -17.79 1.55 5.81
C LYS A 208 -16.80 0.39 5.91
N LEU A 209 -15.86 0.48 6.84
CA LEU A 209 -14.80 -0.52 7.00
C LEU A 209 -15.39 -1.86 7.46
N GLY A 210 -16.39 -1.85 8.34
CA GLY A 210 -17.19 -3.02 8.71
C GLY A 210 -18.08 -3.58 7.59
N GLU A 211 -18.22 -2.89 6.45
CA GLU A 211 -18.94 -3.37 5.25
C GLU A 211 -18.00 -3.99 4.19
N VAL A 212 -16.67 -3.96 4.42
CA VAL A 212 -15.68 -4.57 3.51
C VAL A 212 -15.81 -6.10 3.48
N SER A 213 -15.71 -6.65 2.26
CA SER A 213 -15.80 -8.09 1.96
C SER A 213 -14.89 -8.92 2.90
N PRO A 214 -15.36 -10.06 3.44
CA PRO A 214 -14.56 -10.93 4.32
C PRO A 214 -13.47 -11.71 3.58
N GLN A 215 -13.29 -11.46 2.28
CA GLN A 215 -12.25 -12.06 1.43
C GLN A 215 -10.89 -11.33 1.56
N TYR A 216 -10.81 -10.21 2.29
CA TYR A 216 -9.60 -9.38 2.41
C TYR A 216 -8.92 -9.55 3.76
N ASP A 217 -7.65 -9.94 3.77
CA ASP A 217 -6.84 -10.16 4.98
C ASP A 217 -6.07 -8.90 5.43
N ILE A 218 -5.82 -7.97 4.50
CA ILE A 218 -5.18 -6.67 4.78
C ILE A 218 -6.00 -5.58 4.11
N ILE A 219 -6.46 -4.59 4.88
CA ILE A 219 -7.13 -3.39 4.37
C ILE A 219 -6.20 -2.19 4.50
N ALA A 220 -5.85 -1.57 3.37
CA ALA A 220 -5.00 -0.37 3.31
C ALA A 220 -5.87 0.89 3.23
N VAL A 221 -6.02 1.60 4.36
CA VAL A 221 -6.82 2.83 4.47
C VAL A 221 -6.13 3.94 3.68
N SER A 222 -6.79 4.39 2.61
CA SER A 222 -6.23 5.29 1.59
C SER A 222 -6.84 6.69 1.73
N PHE A 223 -6.12 7.72 2.20
CA PHE A 223 -4.72 7.76 2.62
C PHE A 223 -4.55 8.70 3.84
N ALA A 224 -3.40 8.61 4.49
CA ALA A 224 -2.87 9.71 5.30
C ALA A 224 -2.57 10.95 4.42
N SER A 225 -2.58 12.13 5.02
CA SER A 225 -2.28 13.41 4.36
C SER A 225 -1.01 14.05 4.90
N SER A 226 -0.23 14.70 4.03
CA SER A 226 0.94 15.49 4.39
C SER A 226 0.56 16.78 5.13
N THR A 227 1.43 17.21 6.05
CA THR A 227 1.27 18.50 6.75
C THR A 227 2.23 19.57 6.20
N ALA A 228 2.16 20.79 6.74
CA ALA A 228 3.15 21.84 6.47
C ALA A 228 4.56 21.54 7.01
N THR A 229 4.74 20.45 7.77
CA THR A 229 6.04 19.95 8.25
C THR A 229 6.52 18.82 7.33
N PRO A 230 7.70 18.93 6.67
CA PRO A 230 8.23 17.85 5.84
C PRO A 230 8.30 16.51 6.58
N GLY A 231 7.88 15.44 5.91
CA GLY A 231 7.79 14.08 6.46
C GLY A 231 6.62 13.82 7.40
N GLN A 232 6.04 14.83 8.05
CA GLN A 232 4.90 14.63 8.95
C GLN A 232 3.63 14.26 8.18
N ILE A 233 2.91 13.27 8.69
CA ILE A 233 1.59 12.86 8.22
C ILE A 233 0.50 13.12 9.27
N ASP A 234 -0.75 13.12 8.82
CA ASP A 234 -1.98 13.28 9.60
C ASP A 234 -3.10 12.45 8.96
N PHE A 235 -4.22 12.22 9.65
CA PHE A 235 -5.38 11.49 9.10
C PHE A 235 -6.71 12.07 9.61
N GLU A 236 -7.52 12.61 8.70
CA GLU A 236 -8.91 13.03 8.95
C GLU A 236 -9.88 12.09 8.22
N LEU A 237 -10.81 11.48 8.96
CA LEU A 237 -11.83 10.58 8.42
C LEU A 237 -12.87 11.36 7.61
N ASP A 238 -13.03 11.07 6.31
CA ASP A 238 -13.92 11.86 5.44
C ASP A 238 -15.40 11.71 5.86
N PRO A 239 -16.10 12.81 6.19
CA PRO A 239 -17.52 12.78 6.56
C PRO A 239 -18.46 12.23 5.47
N VAL A 240 -18.02 12.08 4.21
CA VAL A 240 -18.77 11.43 3.13
C VAL A 240 -19.10 9.96 3.44
N LEU A 241 -18.27 9.31 4.26
CA LEU A 241 -18.41 7.91 4.69
C LEU A 241 -19.56 7.69 5.69
N GLY A 242 -20.11 8.75 6.27
CA GLY A 242 -21.30 8.68 7.11
C GLY A 242 -21.11 7.99 8.47
N TYR A 243 -19.90 7.93 9.01
CA TYR A 243 -19.67 7.63 10.42
C TYR A 243 -20.28 8.74 11.30
N GLY A 244 -20.92 8.37 12.41
CA GLY A 244 -21.48 9.31 13.38
C GLY A 244 -20.44 9.90 14.33
N SER A 245 -19.27 9.25 14.45
CA SER A 245 -18.07 9.74 15.12
C SER A 245 -16.86 8.93 14.69
N GLU A 246 -15.67 9.46 14.85
CA GLU A 246 -14.41 8.77 14.56
C GLU A 246 -14.20 7.50 15.42
N GLN A 247 -14.75 7.47 16.64
CA GLN A 247 -14.78 6.26 17.46
C GLN A 247 -15.52 5.10 16.76
N GLU A 248 -16.53 5.38 15.93
CA GLU A 248 -17.25 4.34 15.16
C GLU A 248 -16.35 3.70 14.09
N PHE A 249 -15.37 4.45 13.57
CA PHE A 249 -14.34 3.94 12.65
C PHE A 249 -13.27 3.15 13.41
N ARG A 250 -12.81 3.63 14.58
CA ARG A 250 -11.89 2.87 15.46
C ARG A 250 -12.53 1.57 15.97
N ASP A 251 -13.84 1.58 16.24
CA ASP A 251 -14.63 0.38 16.59
C ASP A 251 -14.71 -0.61 15.41
N ASP A 252 -14.88 -0.13 14.16
CA ASP A 252 -14.84 -0.95 12.95
C ASP A 252 -13.43 -1.55 12.67
N ILE A 253 -12.35 -0.80 12.95
CA ILE A 253 -10.95 -1.31 12.86
C ILE A 253 -10.79 -2.48 13.84
N ALA A 254 -11.14 -2.29 15.11
CA ALA A 254 -11.06 -3.33 16.13
C ALA A 254 -11.97 -4.54 15.82
N ALA A 255 -13.10 -4.32 15.13
CA ALA A 255 -13.95 -5.41 14.65
C ALA A 255 -13.27 -6.22 13.53
N LYS A 256 -12.61 -5.56 12.56
CA LYS A 256 -11.86 -6.24 11.49
C LYS A 256 -10.66 -7.03 12.02
N GLN A 257 -9.91 -6.46 12.97
CA GLN A 257 -8.84 -7.17 13.67
C GLN A 257 -9.35 -8.42 14.39
N ALA A 258 -10.53 -8.34 15.01
CA ALA A 258 -11.18 -9.49 15.65
C ALA A 258 -11.78 -10.53 14.66
N GLU A 259 -11.97 -10.16 13.40
CA GLU A 259 -12.28 -11.10 12.29
C GLU A 259 -11.02 -11.80 11.74
N GLY A 260 -9.83 -11.30 12.06
CA GLY A 260 -8.55 -11.79 11.54
C GLY A 260 -7.96 -10.95 10.40
N VAL A 261 -8.48 -9.74 10.18
CA VAL A 261 -8.07 -8.81 9.12
C VAL A 261 -7.19 -7.70 9.70
N ALA A 262 -5.98 -7.52 9.16
CA ALA A 262 -5.12 -6.39 9.51
C ALA A 262 -5.59 -5.11 8.81
N VAL A 263 -5.50 -3.97 9.48
CA VAL A 263 -5.84 -2.65 8.93
C VAL A 263 -4.63 -1.72 9.05
N VAL A 264 -4.07 -1.33 7.90
CA VAL A 264 -2.89 -0.46 7.81
C VAL A 264 -3.27 0.91 7.25
N LEU A 265 -2.55 1.95 7.67
CA LEU A 265 -2.69 3.29 7.10
C LEU A 265 -1.76 3.46 5.90
N SER A 266 -2.30 3.68 4.72
CA SER A 266 -1.51 3.94 3.51
C SER A 266 -1.16 5.42 3.37
N VAL A 267 0.07 5.68 2.94
CA VAL A 267 0.65 7.03 2.85
C VAL A 267 1.10 7.31 1.43
N GLY A 268 0.48 8.31 0.80
CA GLY A 268 0.80 8.77 -0.56
C GLY A 268 -0.41 8.81 -1.49
N GLY A 269 -0.39 7.97 -2.52
CA GLY A 269 -1.31 8.03 -3.65
C GLY A 269 -1.02 9.20 -4.60
N ALA A 270 -1.85 9.30 -5.64
CA ALA A 270 -1.58 10.17 -6.79
C ALA A 270 -1.66 11.70 -6.54
N GLU A 271 -2.27 12.16 -5.44
CA GLU A 271 -2.47 13.60 -5.18
C GLU A 271 -1.54 14.20 -4.11
N ASP A 272 -1.11 13.43 -3.10
CA ASP A 272 -0.38 13.96 -1.94
C ASP A 272 1.15 13.70 -1.99
N GLN A 273 1.93 14.60 -1.39
CA GLN A 273 3.38 14.72 -1.61
C GLN A 273 4.19 14.69 -0.30
N VAL A 274 3.92 13.69 0.55
CA VAL A 274 4.75 13.40 1.73
C VAL A 274 6.20 13.20 1.30
N THR A 275 7.08 14.11 1.76
CA THR A 275 8.50 14.13 1.38
C THR A 275 9.37 13.73 2.57
N VAL A 276 10.04 12.58 2.47
CA VAL A 276 11.02 12.08 3.44
C VAL A 276 12.40 12.06 2.77
N ASN A 277 13.25 13.04 3.08
CA ASN A 277 14.54 13.24 2.38
C ASN A 277 15.67 13.86 3.22
N ASP A 278 15.49 13.95 4.55
CA ASP A 278 16.52 14.27 5.53
C ASP A 278 16.20 13.66 6.90
N ASP A 279 17.14 13.75 7.86
CA ASP A 279 16.95 13.25 9.24
C ASP A 279 15.68 13.81 9.91
N ALA A 280 15.32 15.05 9.61
CA ALA A 280 14.22 15.74 10.28
C ALA A 280 12.86 15.23 9.77
N SER A 281 12.72 15.05 8.47
CA SER A 281 11.54 14.48 7.82
C SER A 281 11.39 12.98 8.12
N ALA A 282 12.48 12.22 8.20
CA ALA A 282 12.45 10.81 8.63
C ALA A 282 11.90 10.67 10.06
N ASN A 283 12.40 11.49 11.00
CA ASN A 283 11.91 11.47 12.38
C ASN A 283 10.46 11.98 12.48
N ALA A 284 10.09 13.04 11.74
CA ALA A 284 8.71 13.55 11.73
C ALA A 284 7.70 12.54 11.17
N PHE A 285 8.09 11.78 10.14
CA PHE A 285 7.31 10.66 9.60
C PHE A 285 7.11 9.58 10.66
N ALA A 286 8.19 9.08 11.28
CA ALA A 286 8.11 8.04 12.29
C ALA A 286 7.30 8.46 13.53
N GLU A 287 7.51 9.69 14.04
CA GLU A 287 6.76 10.22 15.20
C GLU A 287 5.26 10.38 14.91
N SER A 288 4.87 10.78 13.69
CA SER A 288 3.45 10.91 13.33
C SER A 288 2.78 9.58 12.96
N ALA A 289 3.47 8.70 12.24
CA ALA A 289 2.99 7.34 11.95
C ALA A 289 2.73 6.54 13.24
N LEU A 290 3.65 6.57 14.21
CA LEU A 290 3.46 5.94 15.52
C LEU A 290 2.29 6.55 16.31
N GLY A 291 2.07 7.87 16.19
CA GLY A 291 0.93 8.54 16.81
C GLY A 291 -0.42 8.13 16.21
N LEU A 292 -0.50 7.99 14.87
CA LEU A 292 -1.72 7.55 14.19
C LEU A 292 -2.01 6.06 14.42
N ILE A 293 -0.98 5.22 14.56
CA ILE A 293 -1.09 3.83 15.01
C ILE A 293 -1.70 3.76 16.42
N ASP A 294 -1.16 4.49 17.40
CA ASP A 294 -1.65 4.52 18.79
C ASP A 294 -3.07 5.11 18.90
N GLU A 295 -3.40 6.12 18.09
CA GLU A 295 -4.74 6.69 18.07
C GLU A 295 -5.78 5.75 17.45
N PHE A 296 -5.61 5.37 16.18
CA PHE A 296 -6.65 4.67 15.43
C PHE A 296 -6.63 3.16 15.64
N GLY A 297 -5.55 2.62 16.20
CA GLY A 297 -5.35 1.19 16.40
C GLY A 297 -4.92 0.45 15.14
N PHE A 298 -4.27 1.11 14.17
CA PHE A 298 -3.79 0.45 12.95
C PHE A 298 -2.69 -0.59 13.25
N ASP A 299 -2.69 -1.72 12.54
CA ASP A 299 -1.65 -2.76 12.65
C ASP A 299 -0.30 -2.33 12.02
N GLY A 300 -0.30 -1.24 11.25
CA GLY A 300 0.92 -0.65 10.69
C GLY A 300 0.67 0.31 9.52
N ILE A 301 1.64 0.35 8.59
CA ILE A 301 1.77 1.39 7.55
C ILE A 301 1.96 0.75 6.17
N ASP A 302 1.34 1.34 5.16
CA ASP A 302 1.59 1.08 3.76
C ASP A 302 2.24 2.30 3.06
N ILE A 303 3.24 2.06 2.21
CA ILE A 303 4.01 3.11 1.52
C ILE A 303 3.69 3.14 0.02
N ASP A 304 2.97 4.18 -0.41
CA ASP A 304 2.46 4.40 -1.78
C ASP A 304 2.83 5.81 -2.30
N LEU A 305 4.06 6.26 -2.03
CA LEU A 305 4.58 7.57 -2.42
C LEU A 305 4.94 7.61 -3.92
N GLU A 306 4.01 8.02 -4.79
CA GLU A 306 4.22 8.06 -6.25
C GLU A 306 5.15 9.18 -6.74
N HIS A 307 5.42 10.21 -5.92
CA HIS A 307 6.15 11.42 -6.34
C HIS A 307 7.68 11.37 -6.11
N GLY A 308 8.18 10.17 -5.81
CA GLY A 308 9.61 9.89 -5.59
C GLY A 308 9.98 9.73 -4.12
N ILE A 309 10.77 8.70 -3.84
CA ILE A 309 11.18 8.29 -2.49
C ILE A 309 12.69 8.43 -2.30
N ASN A 310 13.15 8.51 -1.05
CA ASN A 310 14.58 8.37 -0.72
C ASN A 310 14.77 7.13 0.15
N ALA A 311 15.51 6.14 -0.37
CA ALA A 311 15.72 4.85 0.29
C ALA A 311 16.36 5.03 1.67
N THR A 312 17.34 5.92 1.81
CA THR A 312 18.10 6.11 3.06
C THR A 312 17.19 6.62 4.18
N TYR A 313 16.50 7.74 3.95
CA TYR A 313 15.70 8.39 4.98
C TYR A 313 14.36 7.69 5.23
N MET A 314 13.78 7.00 4.24
CA MET A 314 12.61 6.16 4.50
C MET A 314 12.98 4.86 5.22
N SER A 315 14.16 4.27 4.97
CA SER A 315 14.62 3.11 5.78
C SER A 315 14.76 3.51 7.25
N GLN A 316 15.39 4.66 7.53
CA GLN A 316 15.47 5.23 8.88
C GLN A 316 14.10 5.47 9.52
N ALA A 317 13.11 5.97 8.76
CA ALA A 317 11.76 6.19 9.27
C ALA A 317 11.05 4.87 9.60
N MET A 318 11.14 3.87 8.71
CA MET A 318 10.52 2.56 8.90
C MET A 318 11.20 1.72 9.98
N GLU A 319 12.54 1.79 10.11
CA GLU A 319 13.30 1.23 11.23
C GLU A 319 12.83 1.82 12.57
N ALA A 320 12.56 3.13 12.62
CA ALA A 320 12.06 3.79 13.82
C ALA A 320 10.60 3.40 14.16
N ILE A 321 9.75 3.19 13.14
CA ILE A 321 8.38 2.69 13.33
C ILE A 321 8.40 1.24 13.84
N HIS A 322 9.16 0.35 13.21
CA HIS A 322 9.34 -1.03 13.67
C HIS A 322 9.95 -1.11 15.07
N ALA A 323 10.91 -0.25 15.42
CA ALA A 323 11.44 -0.15 16.78
C ALA A 323 10.43 0.41 17.82
N GLY A 324 9.36 1.07 17.37
CA GLY A 324 8.26 1.56 18.20
C GLY A 324 7.13 0.54 18.40
N VAL A 325 6.75 -0.18 17.33
CA VAL A 325 5.66 -1.17 17.33
C VAL A 325 6.14 -2.57 17.75
N GLY A 326 7.28 -3.01 17.24
CA GLY A 326 7.83 -4.36 17.43
C GLY A 326 7.62 -5.29 16.23
N ASP A 327 7.77 -6.59 16.47
CA ASP A 327 7.70 -7.67 15.46
C ASP A 327 6.28 -7.88 14.90
N ASP A 328 5.26 -7.31 15.54
CA ASP A 328 3.86 -7.39 15.13
C ASP A 328 3.47 -6.34 14.06
N LEU A 329 4.40 -5.47 13.62
CA LEU A 329 4.15 -4.44 12.61
C LEU A 329 3.76 -5.03 11.25
N VAL A 330 2.60 -4.65 10.74
CA VAL A 330 2.20 -4.93 9.35
C VAL A 330 2.68 -3.79 8.45
N TYR A 331 3.75 -4.06 7.69
CA TYR A 331 4.39 -3.08 6.79
C TYR A 331 4.28 -3.54 5.34
N THR A 332 3.59 -2.74 4.51
CA THR A 332 3.47 -3.00 3.06
C THR A 332 3.94 -1.82 2.21
N MET A 333 4.12 -2.07 0.91
CA MET A 333 4.58 -1.08 -0.06
C MET A 333 3.86 -1.29 -1.39
N ALA A 334 3.45 -0.23 -2.09
CA ALA A 334 2.82 -0.30 -3.42
C ALA A 334 3.61 0.48 -4.51
N PRO A 335 4.87 0.14 -4.78
CA PRO A 335 5.68 0.80 -5.81
C PRO A 335 5.07 0.62 -7.22
N GLN A 336 5.26 1.61 -8.09
CA GLN A 336 4.94 1.44 -9.51
C GLN A 336 5.93 0.48 -10.18
N THR A 337 5.60 -0.05 -11.37
CA THR A 337 6.48 -1.01 -12.06
C THR A 337 7.90 -0.49 -12.30
N LEU A 338 8.07 0.80 -12.65
CA LEU A 338 9.37 1.45 -12.85
C LEU A 338 10.26 1.38 -11.60
N ASP A 339 9.66 1.50 -10.43
CA ASP A 339 10.34 1.56 -9.13
C ASP A 339 10.93 0.21 -8.69
N MET A 340 10.46 -0.89 -9.29
CA MET A 340 10.94 -2.26 -9.03
C MET A 340 11.72 -2.89 -10.21
N GLN A 341 11.98 -2.16 -11.29
CA GLN A 341 12.77 -2.67 -12.44
C GLN A 341 14.26 -2.97 -12.11
N ASN A 342 14.78 -2.53 -10.97
CA ASN A 342 16.17 -2.74 -10.59
C ASN A 342 16.37 -2.66 -9.07
N THR A 343 17.26 -3.48 -8.50
CA THR A 343 17.60 -3.45 -7.06
C THR A 343 18.28 -2.15 -6.62
N THR A 344 18.73 -1.30 -7.55
CA THR A 344 19.24 0.05 -7.26
C THR A 344 18.20 1.17 -7.42
N SER A 345 16.95 0.87 -7.78
CA SER A 345 15.86 1.85 -7.69
C SER A 345 15.55 2.14 -6.21
N GLU A 346 15.21 3.38 -5.85
CA GLU A 346 15.09 3.80 -4.44
C GLU A 346 14.04 2.97 -3.65
N TYR A 347 12.93 2.58 -4.28
CA TYR A 347 11.92 1.70 -3.70
C TYR A 347 12.40 0.27 -3.46
N PHE A 348 13.10 -0.31 -4.43
CA PHE A 348 13.68 -1.65 -4.27
C PHE A 348 14.81 -1.62 -3.22
N GLN A 349 15.63 -0.57 -3.19
CA GLN A 349 16.60 -0.36 -2.12
C GLN A 349 15.92 -0.27 -0.75
N LEU A 350 14.82 0.47 -0.62
CA LEU A 350 14.03 0.52 0.61
C LEU A 350 13.56 -0.88 1.01
N ALA A 351 12.91 -1.62 0.12
CA ALA A 351 12.39 -2.97 0.38
C ALA A 351 13.49 -3.98 0.78
N LEU A 352 14.70 -3.83 0.24
CA LEU A 352 15.86 -4.66 0.60
C LEU A 352 16.52 -4.22 1.92
N ASN A 353 16.53 -2.93 2.24
CA ASN A 353 17.05 -2.41 3.51
C ASN A 353 16.15 -2.82 4.69
N THR A 354 14.83 -2.80 4.49
CA THR A 354 13.82 -3.11 5.52
C THR A 354 13.34 -4.57 5.47
N LYS A 355 14.00 -5.42 4.68
CA LYS A 355 13.55 -6.79 4.38
C LYS A 355 13.22 -7.61 5.64
N ASP A 356 13.99 -7.45 6.72
CA ASP A 356 13.84 -8.24 7.95
C ASP A 356 12.47 -8.05 8.65
N PHE A 357 11.72 -6.97 8.36
CA PHE A 357 10.40 -6.68 8.92
C PHE A 357 9.34 -6.26 7.88
N LEU A 358 9.65 -6.35 6.58
CA LEU A 358 8.73 -6.05 5.48
C LEU A 358 7.71 -7.19 5.28
N THR A 359 6.41 -6.91 5.42
CA THR A 359 5.35 -7.91 5.25
C THR A 359 5.13 -8.26 3.78
N ALA A 360 4.97 -7.25 2.90
CA ALA A 360 4.71 -7.45 1.47
C ALA A 360 4.98 -6.22 0.58
N VAL A 361 5.50 -6.45 -0.62
CA VAL A 361 5.50 -5.51 -1.75
C VAL A 361 4.39 -5.88 -2.72
N HIS A 362 3.44 -4.98 -2.87
CA HIS A 362 2.30 -5.06 -3.77
C HIS A 362 2.52 -4.15 -4.98
N THR A 363 3.52 -4.48 -5.81
CA THR A 363 3.84 -3.67 -7.00
C THR A 363 2.58 -3.39 -7.83
N GLN A 364 2.35 -2.13 -8.23
CA GLN A 364 1.21 -1.73 -9.05
C GLN A 364 1.43 -2.19 -10.51
N TYR A 365 0.91 -3.35 -10.92
CA TYR A 365 1.05 -3.88 -12.30
C TYR A 365 0.08 -3.20 -13.31
N TYR A 366 -0.30 -1.95 -13.05
CA TYR A 366 -1.31 -1.18 -13.79
C TYR A 366 -0.90 0.29 -13.93
N ASN A 367 -1.67 1.09 -14.69
CA ASN A 367 -1.30 2.44 -15.17
C ASN A 367 0.05 2.52 -15.94
N SER A 368 0.75 1.39 -16.08
CA SER A 368 2.08 1.24 -16.67
C SER A 368 2.03 1.12 -18.19
N GLY A 369 3.14 1.53 -18.83
CA GLY A 369 3.50 1.08 -20.17
C GLY A 369 4.05 -0.35 -20.17
N SER A 370 4.61 -0.77 -21.31
CA SER A 370 5.38 -2.00 -21.41
C SER A 370 6.68 -1.90 -20.61
N MET A 371 7.10 -2.99 -19.97
CA MET A 371 8.27 -3.08 -19.09
C MET A 371 9.14 -4.29 -19.43
N LEU A 372 10.36 -4.36 -18.88
CA LEU A 372 11.24 -5.51 -19.04
C LEU A 372 10.98 -6.54 -17.95
N GLY A 373 10.87 -7.82 -18.32
CA GLY A 373 10.91 -8.93 -17.36
C GLY A 373 12.33 -9.22 -16.86
N CYS A 374 12.46 -10.16 -15.92
CA CYS A 374 13.77 -10.64 -15.43
C CYS A 374 14.65 -11.24 -16.55
N ASP A 375 14.03 -11.79 -17.60
CA ASP A 375 14.67 -12.30 -18.82
C ASP A 375 15.08 -11.21 -19.84
N GLY A 376 14.81 -9.94 -19.52
CA GLY A 376 15.06 -8.78 -20.36
C GLY A 376 14.14 -8.65 -21.59
N GLN A 377 13.05 -9.43 -21.69
CA GLN A 377 12.05 -9.28 -22.76
C GLN A 377 10.98 -8.24 -22.38
N VAL A 378 10.32 -7.67 -23.40
CA VAL A 378 9.32 -6.60 -23.23
C VAL A 378 7.92 -7.18 -23.07
N TYR A 379 7.33 -7.00 -21.89
CA TYR A 379 5.96 -7.41 -21.56
C TYR A 379 5.04 -6.20 -21.45
N SER A 380 3.72 -6.38 -21.61
CA SER A 380 2.74 -5.28 -21.57
C SER A 380 1.62 -5.53 -20.56
N ALA A 381 1.28 -4.49 -19.79
CA ALA A 381 0.25 -4.53 -18.76
C ALA A 381 -1.10 -5.03 -19.30
N GLY A 382 -1.86 -5.72 -18.45
CA GLY A 382 -3.09 -6.42 -18.86
C GLY A 382 -2.86 -7.86 -19.36
N THR A 383 -1.77 -8.53 -18.96
CA THR A 383 -1.46 -9.93 -19.36
C THR A 383 -0.84 -10.73 -18.21
N VAL A 384 -1.07 -12.06 -18.19
CA VAL A 384 -0.43 -12.99 -17.24
C VAL A 384 1.09 -12.85 -17.25
N ASP A 385 1.69 -12.81 -18.45
CA ASP A 385 3.14 -12.70 -18.64
C ASP A 385 3.73 -11.44 -18.00
N PHE A 386 3.00 -10.31 -18.02
CA PHE A 386 3.44 -9.07 -17.37
C PHE A 386 3.42 -9.16 -15.85
N LEU A 387 2.45 -9.85 -15.26
CA LEU A 387 2.44 -10.10 -13.81
C LEU A 387 3.63 -10.99 -13.42
N THR A 388 3.78 -12.13 -14.12
CA THR A 388 4.78 -13.15 -13.77
C THR A 388 6.22 -12.70 -14.04
N ALA A 389 6.48 -12.03 -15.17
CA ALA A 389 7.84 -11.66 -15.57
C ALA A 389 8.40 -10.45 -14.81
N LEU A 390 7.54 -9.58 -14.27
CA LEU A 390 7.94 -8.48 -13.39
C LEU A 390 8.01 -8.92 -11.91
N ALA A 391 7.11 -9.81 -11.46
CA ALA A 391 7.23 -10.43 -10.13
C ALA A 391 8.55 -11.21 -9.99
N CYS A 392 8.98 -11.89 -11.06
CA CYS A 392 10.29 -12.53 -11.16
C CYS A 392 11.46 -11.60 -10.78
N ILE A 393 11.42 -10.31 -11.15
CA ILE A 393 12.50 -9.35 -10.84
C ILE A 393 12.64 -9.15 -9.31
N GLN A 394 11.52 -9.17 -8.58
CA GLN A 394 11.51 -9.05 -7.12
C GLN A 394 12.01 -10.34 -6.45
N LEU A 395 11.52 -11.48 -6.93
CA LEU A 395 11.83 -12.83 -6.44
C LEU A 395 13.29 -13.25 -6.67
N GLU A 396 13.89 -12.85 -7.80
CA GLU A 396 15.31 -13.07 -8.10
C GLU A 396 16.21 -11.93 -7.58
N GLY A 397 15.66 -10.73 -7.41
CA GLY A 397 16.37 -9.55 -6.91
C GLY A 397 16.61 -9.53 -5.39
N GLY A 398 16.03 -10.48 -4.65
CA GLY A 398 16.41 -10.78 -3.26
C GLY A 398 15.31 -10.64 -2.21
N LEU A 399 14.08 -10.29 -2.58
CA LEU A 399 12.93 -10.42 -1.68
C LEU A 399 12.52 -11.89 -1.51
N ASP A 400 11.99 -12.26 -0.35
CA ASP A 400 11.44 -13.60 -0.17
C ASP A 400 10.07 -13.71 -0.83
N ALA A 401 9.63 -14.92 -1.22
CA ALA A 401 8.34 -15.10 -1.90
C ALA A 401 7.16 -14.53 -1.11
N SER A 402 7.20 -14.65 0.22
CA SER A 402 6.20 -14.12 1.15
C SER A 402 6.22 -12.58 1.24
N GLN A 403 7.08 -11.90 0.50
CA GLN A 403 7.18 -10.45 0.41
C GLN A 403 6.81 -9.91 -0.98
N VAL A 404 6.31 -10.76 -1.89
CA VAL A 404 5.92 -10.36 -3.26
C VAL A 404 4.46 -10.71 -3.52
N GLY A 405 3.65 -9.70 -3.84
CA GLY A 405 2.24 -9.83 -4.19
C GLY A 405 1.86 -9.10 -5.48
N LEU A 406 0.78 -9.54 -6.12
CA LEU A 406 0.33 -9.05 -7.43
C LEU A 406 -0.73 -7.93 -7.29
N GLY A 407 -0.32 -6.67 -7.36
CA GLY A 407 -1.22 -5.51 -7.34
C GLY A 407 -1.91 -5.24 -8.68
N VAL A 408 -3.23 -5.38 -8.74
CA VAL A 408 -4.03 -5.22 -9.97
C VAL A 408 -5.33 -4.41 -9.74
N PRO A 409 -5.90 -3.75 -10.75
CA PRO A 409 -7.16 -3.01 -10.61
C PRO A 409 -8.34 -3.96 -10.45
N ALA A 410 -9.22 -3.71 -9.48
CA ALA A 410 -10.41 -4.54 -9.23
C ALA A 410 -11.39 -4.53 -10.41
N THR A 411 -11.43 -3.41 -11.15
CA THR A 411 -12.33 -3.20 -12.28
C THR A 411 -11.65 -2.37 -13.38
N PRO A 412 -12.18 -2.37 -14.62
CA PRO A 412 -11.72 -1.48 -15.69
C PRO A 412 -11.89 0.02 -15.40
N ASN A 413 -12.63 0.41 -14.35
CA ASN A 413 -12.79 1.80 -13.94
C ASN A 413 -11.75 2.23 -12.89
N ALA A 414 -11.09 1.28 -12.23
CA ALA A 414 -10.21 1.55 -11.10
C ALA A 414 -8.82 2.10 -11.54
N ALA A 415 -8.41 1.84 -12.78
CA ALA A 415 -7.15 2.31 -13.36
C ALA A 415 -7.32 2.70 -14.84
N GLY A 416 -6.43 3.55 -15.35
CA GLY A 416 -6.43 3.98 -16.76
C GLY A 416 -5.87 2.93 -17.74
N SER A 417 -5.09 1.97 -17.25
CA SER A 417 -4.64 0.78 -17.98
C SER A 417 -4.33 -0.37 -17.02
N GLY A 418 -4.19 -1.59 -17.55
CA GLY A 418 -3.64 -2.73 -16.80
C GLY A 418 -4.64 -3.62 -16.03
N TYR A 419 -5.95 -3.34 -16.10
CA TYR A 419 -6.96 -4.29 -15.64
C TYR A 419 -6.80 -5.65 -16.34
N VAL A 420 -6.98 -6.73 -15.58
CA VAL A 420 -7.10 -8.11 -16.05
C VAL A 420 -8.33 -8.76 -15.44
N ASP A 421 -8.95 -9.70 -16.14
CA ASP A 421 -10.02 -10.49 -15.54
C ASP A 421 -9.49 -11.34 -14.37
N PRO A 422 -10.24 -11.55 -13.28
CA PRO A 422 -9.76 -12.23 -12.07
C PRO A 422 -9.07 -13.58 -12.28
N GLN A 423 -9.50 -14.37 -13.28
CA GLN A 423 -8.84 -15.63 -13.63
C GLN A 423 -7.38 -15.45 -14.06
N VAL A 424 -7.02 -14.33 -14.69
CA VAL A 424 -5.63 -14.03 -15.11
C VAL A 424 -4.73 -13.76 -13.90
N VAL A 425 -5.30 -13.29 -12.79
CA VAL A 425 -4.59 -13.15 -11.51
C VAL A 425 -4.31 -14.56 -10.95
N ASN A 426 -5.32 -15.43 -10.95
CA ASN A 426 -5.19 -16.82 -10.51
C ASN A 426 -4.18 -17.59 -11.39
N ASP A 427 -4.24 -17.44 -12.71
CA ASP A 427 -3.29 -18.04 -13.65
C ASP A 427 -1.84 -17.57 -13.40
N ALA A 428 -1.65 -16.31 -12.97
CA ALA A 428 -0.33 -15.77 -12.60
C ALA A 428 0.17 -16.29 -11.24
N LEU A 429 -0.73 -16.44 -10.26
CA LEU A 429 -0.45 -17.03 -8.96
C LEU A 429 -0.07 -18.51 -9.09
N ASP A 430 -0.85 -19.30 -9.83
CA ASP A 430 -0.53 -20.67 -10.23
C ASP A 430 0.83 -20.77 -10.93
N CYS A 431 1.16 -19.81 -11.81
CA CYS A 431 2.41 -19.82 -12.56
C CYS A 431 3.63 -19.60 -11.64
N LEU A 432 3.55 -18.64 -10.73
CA LEU A 432 4.62 -18.34 -9.79
C LEU A 432 4.73 -19.41 -8.69
N ALA A 433 3.63 -19.82 -8.07
CA ALA A 433 3.64 -20.72 -6.92
C ALA A 433 3.77 -22.20 -7.29
N LEU A 434 3.15 -22.64 -8.41
CA LEU A 434 3.02 -24.06 -8.79
C LEU A 434 3.67 -24.40 -10.15
N GLY A 435 4.01 -23.40 -10.98
CA GLY A 435 4.54 -23.62 -12.33
C GLY A 435 3.49 -24.06 -13.34
N THR A 436 2.21 -23.74 -13.09
CA THR A 436 1.05 -24.09 -13.94
C THR A 436 0.34 -22.85 -14.45
N ASN A 437 -0.45 -22.95 -15.52
CA ASN A 437 -1.24 -21.84 -16.09
C ASN A 437 -0.44 -20.59 -16.56
N CYS A 438 0.90 -20.67 -16.58
CA CYS A 438 1.79 -19.71 -17.22
C CYS A 438 1.44 -19.39 -18.68
N GLY A 439 1.80 -18.18 -19.13
CA GLY A 439 1.64 -17.74 -20.52
C GLY A 439 2.81 -18.14 -21.42
N SER A 440 3.45 -17.14 -22.06
CA SER A 440 4.68 -17.32 -22.82
C SER A 440 5.95 -17.20 -21.98
N PHE A 441 5.88 -16.48 -20.85
CA PHE A 441 6.89 -16.49 -19.80
C PHE A 441 6.66 -17.65 -18.83
N VAL A 442 7.73 -18.30 -18.39
CA VAL A 442 7.71 -19.34 -17.36
C VAL A 442 8.90 -19.11 -16.43
N PRO A 443 8.70 -18.97 -15.11
CA PRO A 443 9.80 -18.85 -14.14
C PRO A 443 10.73 -20.08 -14.17
N ASP A 444 12.04 -19.87 -13.95
CA ASP A 444 13.03 -20.97 -13.87
C ASP A 444 12.85 -21.86 -12.61
N GLN A 445 12.10 -21.39 -11.61
CA GLN A 445 11.74 -22.12 -10.39
C GLN A 445 10.38 -21.68 -9.84
N THR A 446 9.76 -22.49 -8.98
CA THR A 446 8.48 -22.16 -8.32
C THR A 446 8.68 -21.53 -6.94
N TYR A 447 7.74 -20.67 -6.56
CA TYR A 447 7.75 -19.81 -5.38
C TYR A 447 6.50 -20.08 -4.52
N PRO A 448 6.36 -21.27 -3.89
CA PRO A 448 5.11 -21.69 -3.24
C PRO A 448 4.61 -20.71 -2.18
N GLY A 449 5.51 -20.17 -1.36
CA GLY A 449 5.20 -19.16 -0.34
C GLY A 449 4.95 -17.75 -0.86
N LEU A 450 4.47 -17.56 -2.09
CA LEU A 450 4.14 -16.24 -2.66
C LEU A 450 3.04 -15.56 -1.82
N ARG A 451 3.16 -14.24 -1.56
CA ARG A 451 2.19 -13.54 -0.68
C ARG A 451 0.76 -13.55 -1.21
N GLY A 452 0.53 -13.57 -2.51
CA GLY A 452 -0.82 -13.52 -3.10
C GLY A 452 -1.06 -12.27 -3.93
N ALA A 453 -2.19 -11.60 -3.73
CA ALA A 453 -2.65 -10.52 -4.60
C ALA A 453 -3.10 -9.28 -3.82
N MET A 454 -3.06 -8.12 -4.49
CA MET A 454 -3.53 -6.85 -3.99
C MET A 454 -4.48 -6.22 -5.00
N THR A 455 -5.47 -5.45 -4.54
CA THR A 455 -6.25 -4.60 -5.43
C THR A 455 -6.49 -3.17 -4.98
N TRP A 456 -6.35 -2.28 -5.96
CA TRP A 456 -7.04 -1.00 -6.00
C TRP A 456 -8.42 -1.21 -6.68
N SER A 457 -9.54 -1.23 -5.97
CA SER A 457 -9.72 -1.04 -4.52
C SER A 457 -10.97 -1.81 -4.05
N VAL A 458 -11.16 -2.01 -2.75
CA VAL A 458 -12.35 -2.71 -2.21
C VAL A 458 -13.64 -1.97 -2.55
N ASN A 459 -13.60 -0.64 -2.64
CA ASN A 459 -14.72 0.20 -3.06
C ASN A 459 -15.06 0.03 -4.56
N TRP A 460 -14.06 -0.21 -5.41
CA TRP A 460 -14.27 -0.54 -6.82
C TRP A 460 -14.76 -1.96 -7.01
N ASP A 461 -14.27 -2.95 -6.25
CA ASP A 461 -14.81 -4.31 -6.29
C ASP A 461 -16.26 -4.35 -5.79
N ALA A 462 -16.57 -3.68 -4.68
CA ALA A 462 -17.94 -3.50 -4.19
C ALA A 462 -18.85 -2.79 -5.20
N HIS A 463 -18.32 -1.91 -6.05
CA HIS A 463 -19.05 -1.28 -7.16
C HIS A 463 -19.33 -2.27 -8.31
N ALA A 464 -18.47 -3.26 -8.52
CA ALA A 464 -18.71 -4.39 -9.44
C ALA A 464 -19.50 -5.56 -8.80
N GLY A 465 -19.76 -5.51 -7.50
CA GLY A 465 -20.49 -6.56 -6.75
C GLY A 465 -19.59 -7.69 -6.23
N ASN A 466 -18.38 -7.36 -5.77
CA ASN A 466 -17.37 -8.26 -5.20
C ASN A 466 -16.80 -9.32 -6.18
N ALA A 467 -16.99 -9.13 -7.48
CA ALA A 467 -16.63 -10.13 -8.49
C ALA A 467 -15.13 -10.44 -8.57
N TRP A 468 -14.26 -9.50 -8.17
CA TRP A 468 -12.82 -9.72 -8.10
C TRP A 468 -12.46 -10.52 -6.83
N SER A 469 -12.85 -10.06 -5.64
CA SER A 469 -12.51 -10.73 -4.38
C SER A 469 -13.15 -12.11 -4.22
N ASP A 470 -14.39 -12.31 -4.68
CA ASP A 470 -15.04 -13.63 -4.70
C ASP A 470 -14.39 -14.64 -5.68
N THR A 471 -13.49 -14.18 -6.57
CA THR A 471 -12.76 -15.04 -7.52
C THR A 471 -11.28 -15.22 -7.16
N VAL A 472 -10.63 -14.20 -6.59
CA VAL A 472 -9.20 -14.23 -6.25
C VAL A 472 -8.96 -14.68 -4.81
N GLY A 473 -9.74 -14.21 -3.82
CA GLY A 473 -9.58 -14.57 -2.40
C GLY A 473 -9.58 -16.09 -2.17
N PRO A 474 -10.65 -16.82 -2.58
CA PRO A 474 -10.71 -18.28 -2.44
C PRO A 474 -9.67 -19.09 -3.24
N HIS A 475 -8.88 -18.43 -4.10
CA HIS A 475 -7.74 -19.02 -4.80
C HIS A 475 -6.42 -18.72 -4.07
N VAL A 476 -6.25 -17.50 -3.54
CA VAL A 476 -5.16 -17.12 -2.63
C VAL A 476 -5.17 -17.99 -1.36
N ASP A 477 -6.35 -18.22 -0.76
CA ASP A 477 -6.59 -19.19 0.32
C ASP A 477 -6.12 -20.63 -0.01
N GLY A 478 -6.07 -20.96 -1.30
CA GLY A 478 -5.77 -22.30 -1.83
C GLY A 478 -4.31 -22.53 -2.21
N LEU A 479 -3.43 -21.56 -1.96
CA LEU A 479 -1.98 -21.65 -2.23
C LEU A 479 -1.26 -22.63 -1.26
N PRO A 480 -0.06 -23.14 -1.61
CA PRO A 480 0.44 -24.46 -1.16
C PRO A 480 1.33 -24.51 0.11
#